data_AF-A0A2S6URJ0-F1
#
_entry.id   AF-A0A2S6URJ0-F1
#
_cell.length_a   1.000
_cell.length_b   1.000
_cell.length_c   1.000
_cell.angle_alpha   90.00
_cell.angle_beta   90.00
_cell.angle_gamma   90.00
#
_symmetry.space_group_name_H-M   'P 1'
#
loop_
_entity.id
_entity.type
_entity.pdbx_description
1 polymer ?
#
loop_
_entity_poly.entity_id
_entity_poly.type
_entity_poly.pdbx_seq_one_letter_code
_entity_poly.pdbx_strand_id
1 'polypeptide(L)' 'MAEGHSPLNQFEIKRLIELDIGGIDASFTNSSLFMMLSVITISIFLILGMRNHTMIPGRWQSMVELSYVFIANLLR' A
#
# COMPACT_ATOMS: atom_id res chain seq x y z
N MET A 1 -18.19 -6.18 -33.64
CA MET A 1 -18.58 -6.78 -32.34
C MET A 1 -18.31 -5.71 -31.30
N ALA A 2 -19.35 -5.31 -30.55
CA ALA A 2 -19.37 -4.06 -29.81
C ALA A 2 -18.14 -3.91 -28.88
N GLU A 3 -17.38 -2.84 -29.09
CA GLU A 3 -16.37 -2.34 -28.15
C GLU A 3 -17.06 -1.74 -26.92
N GLY A 4 -17.76 -2.59 -26.16
CA GLY A 4 -18.28 -2.24 -24.85
C GLY A 4 -17.16 -2.42 -23.84
N HIS A 5 -16.87 -1.39 -23.05
CA HIS A 5 -16.01 -1.50 -21.87
C HIS A 5 -16.42 -2.73 -21.03
N SER A 6 -15.67 -3.82 -21.17
CA SER A 6 -15.87 -4.98 -20.32
C SER A 6 -15.58 -4.54 -18.88
N PRO A 7 -16.44 -4.84 -17.90
CA PRO A 7 -16.22 -4.47 -16.51
C PRO A 7 -14.95 -5.09 -15.93
N LEU A 8 -14.34 -6.06 -16.62
CA LEU A 8 -13.08 -6.68 -16.24
C LEU A 8 -11.85 -5.92 -16.73
N ASN A 9 -11.97 -5.01 -17.70
CA ASN A 9 -10.83 -4.27 -18.24
C ASN A 9 -10.09 -3.44 -17.18
N GLN A 10 -10.79 -3.01 -16.12
CA GLN A 10 -10.19 -2.28 -14.99
C GLN A 10 -9.23 -3.13 -14.13
N PHE A 11 -9.29 -4.46 -14.24
CA PHE A 11 -8.46 -5.39 -13.48
C PHE A 11 -7.30 -5.96 -14.31
N GLU A 12 -7.13 -5.51 -15.56
CA GLU A 12 -6.02 -5.95 -16.39
C GLU A 12 -4.68 -5.58 -15.76
N ILE A 13 -3.80 -6.58 -15.68
CA ILE A 13 -2.42 -6.38 -15.24
C ILE A 13 -1.59 -5.99 -16.46
N LYS A 14 -0.97 -4.82 -16.38
CA LYS A 14 -0.14 -4.26 -17.45
C LYS A 14 1.30 -4.20 -16.97
N ARG A 15 2.22 -4.69 -17.80
CA ARG A 15 3.66 -4.52 -17.60
C ARG A 15 4.00 -3.05 -17.85
N LEU A 16 4.67 -2.42 -16.90
CA LEU A 16 5.15 -1.05 -16.99
C LEU A 16 6.64 -1.02 -17.33
N ILE A 17 7.41 -1.95 -16.75
CA ILE A 17 8.84 -2.14 -17.02
C ILE A 17 9.08 -3.64 -17.16
N GLU A 18 9.57 -4.05 -18.33
CA GLU A 18 9.89 -5.45 -18.59
C GLU A 18 11.25 -5.78 -17.97
N LEU A 19 11.29 -6.82 -17.14
CA LEU A 19 12.49 -7.28 -16.45
C LEU A 19 12.53 -8.80 -16.55
N ASP A 20 13.49 -9.32 -17.29
CA ASP A 20 13.83 -10.74 -17.30
C ASP A 20 15.14 -10.94 -16.54
N ILE A 21 15.08 -11.73 -15.47
CA ILE A 21 16.25 -12.04 -14.64
C ILE A 21 16.47 -13.54 -14.71
N GLY A 22 17.41 -13.97 -15.55
CA GLY A 22 17.76 -15.38 -15.70
C GLY A 22 16.62 -16.25 -16.21
N GLY A 23 15.74 -15.72 -17.07
CA GLY A 23 14.56 -16.41 -17.59
C GLY A 23 13.34 -16.35 -16.67
N ILE A 24 13.41 -15.60 -15.56
CA ILE A 24 12.26 -15.31 -14.69
C ILE A 24 11.72 -13.94 -15.04
N ASP A 25 10.43 -13.89 -15.33
CA ASP A 25 9.69 -12.65 -15.60
C ASP A 25 9.43 -11.89 -14.29
N ALA A 26 10.35 -10.98 -13.97
CA ALA A 26 10.30 -10.08 -12.83
C ALA A 26 9.78 -8.68 -13.22
N SER A 27 9.01 -8.59 -14.31
CA SER A 27 8.50 -7.32 -14.83
C SER A 27 7.72 -6.53 -13.77
N PHE A 28 7.98 -5.23 -13.71
CA PHE A 28 7.24 -4.30 -12.86
C PHE A 28 5.89 -4.00 -13.51
N THR A 29 4.80 -4.33 -12.82
CA THR A 29 3.41 -4.18 -13.27
C THR A 29 2.67 -3.06 -12.55
N ASN A 30 1.52 -2.66 -13.08
CA ASN A 30 0.58 -1.77 -12.37
C ASN A 30 0.21 -2.28 -10.97
N SER A 31 -0.02 -3.59 -10.80
CA SER A 31 -0.28 -4.17 -9.48
C SER A 31 0.90 -4.02 -8.52
N SER A 32 2.13 -4.28 -8.98
CA SER A 32 3.34 -4.09 -8.18
C SER A 32 3.59 -2.62 -7.80
N LEU A 33 3.24 -1.68 -8.69
CA LEU A 33 3.29 -0.24 -8.39
C LEU A 33 2.35 0.12 -7.24
N PHE A 34 1.10 -0.34 -7.27
CA PHE A 34 0.16 -0.07 -6.18
C PHE A 34 0.57 -0.75 -4.87
N MET A 35 1.13 -1.96 -4.92
CA MET A 35 1.69 -2.61 -3.73
C MET A 35 2.83 -1.80 -3.11
N MET A 36 3.75 -1.29 -3.94
CA MET A 36 4.84 -0.41 -3.50
C MET A 36 4.28 0.89 -2.89
N LEU A 37 3.32 1.54 -3.55
CA LEU A 37 2.68 2.75 -3.05
C LEU A 37 1.97 2.51 -1.70
N SER A 38 1.32 1.36 -1.52
CA SER A 38 0.71 0.98 -0.24
C SER A 38 1.76 0.89 0.86
N VAL A 39 2.86 0.16 0.63
CA VAL A 39 3.93 0.02 1.63
C VAL A 39 4.56 1.37 1.96
N ILE A 40 4.84 2.20 0.96
CA ILE A 40 5.40 3.55 1.16
C ILE A 40 4.43 4.41 1.97
N THR A 41 3.15 4.42 1.61
CA THR A 41 2.14 5.24 2.29
C THR A 41 1.97 4.83 3.75
N ILE A 42 1.87 3.52 4.01
CA ILE A 42 1.77 2.99 5.37
C ILE A 42 3.04 3.33 6.16
N SER A 43 4.23 3.15 5.56
CA SER A 43 5.50 3.46 6.20
C SER A 43 5.60 4.94 6.56
N ILE A 44 5.25 5.84 5.63
CA ILE A 44 5.22 7.28 5.86
C ILE A 44 4.24 7.62 6.99
N PHE A 45 3.02 7.06 6.97
CA PHE A 45 2.02 7.29 8.01
C PHE A 45 2.53 6.90 9.39
N LEU A 46 3.12 5.71 9.53
CA LEU A 46 3.63 5.21 10.81
C LEU A 46 4.88 5.98 11.26
N ILE A 47 5.87 6.17 10.38
CA ILE A 47 7.12 6.85 10.71
C ILE A 47 6.86 8.30 11.09
N LEU A 48 6.08 9.03 10.30
CA LEU A 48 5.79 10.44 10.59
C LEU A 48 4.83 10.60 11.77
N GLY A 49 3.85 9.70 11.92
CA GLY A 49 2.91 9.73 13.04
C GLY A 49 3.58 9.47 14.39
N MET A 50 4.64 8.66 14.42
CA MET A 50 5.40 8.36 15.64
C MET A 50 6.65 9.22 15.84
N ARG A 51 6.96 10.13 14.92
CA ARG A 51 8.21 10.91 14.94
C ARG A 51 8.36 11.79 16.18
N ASN A 52 7.28 12.37 16.67
CA ASN A 52 7.28 13.24 17.85
C ASN A 52 6.64 12.49 19.01
N HIS A 53 7.44 11.93 19.92
CA HIS A 53 6.94 11.23 21.11
C HIS A 53 6.52 12.25 22.19
N THR A 54 5.39 12.91 22.01
CA THR A 54 4.88 13.85 23.02
C THR A 54 3.97 13.12 24.00
N MET A 55 4.04 13.52 25.29
CA MET A 55 3.19 12.95 26.35
C MET A 55 1.69 13.20 26.08
N ILE A 56 1.36 14.35 25.48
CA ILE A 56 0.03 14.62 24.95
C ILE A 56 0.11 14.36 23.43
N PRO A 57 -0.59 13.34 22.90
CA PRO A 57 -0.47 12.97 21.50
C PRO A 57 -1.12 14.03 20.60
N GLY A 58 -0.41 14.38 19.53
CA GLY A 58 -0.97 15.16 18.43
C GLY A 58 -1.87 14.32 17.52
N ARG A 59 -2.55 14.95 16.56
CA ARG A 59 -3.52 14.31 15.66
C ARG A 59 -2.97 13.06 14.96
N TRP A 60 -1.76 13.14 14.40
CA TRP A 60 -1.14 12.03 13.67
C TRP A 60 -0.73 10.88 14.59
N GLN A 61 -0.15 11.20 15.75
CA GLN A 61 0.21 10.20 16.76
C GLN A 61 -1.05 9.47 17.26
N SER A 62 -2.13 10.20 17.57
CA SER A 62 -3.40 9.60 17.99
C SER A 62 -3.99 8.65 16.94
N MET A 63 -3.88 8.96 15.64
CA MET A 63 -4.37 8.06 14.59
C MET A 63 -3.57 6.76 14.57
N VAL A 64 -2.24 6.83 14.66
CA VAL A 64 -1.37 5.63 14.70
C VAL A 64 -1.63 4.81 15.96
N GLU A 65 -1.70 5.45 17.13
CA GLU A 65 -1.96 4.78 18.41
C GLU A 65 -3.33 4.09 18.40
N LEU A 66 -4.37 4.74 17.88
CA LEU A 66 -5.71 4.15 17.79
C LEU A 66 -5.72 2.92 16.88
N SER A 67 -5.06 2.99 15.72
CA SER A 67 -4.91 1.83 14.83
C SER A 67 -4.19 0.67 15.52
N TYR A 68 -3.12 0.95 16.27
CA TYR A 68 -2.39 -0.07 17.02
C TYR A 68 -3.26 -0.71 18.12
N VAL A 69 -3.89 0.11 18.95
CA VAL A 69 -4.74 -0.37 20.06
C VAL A 69 -5.93 -1.17 19.52
N PHE A 70 -6.53 -0.74 18.41
CA PHE A 70 -7.60 -1.49 17.75
C PHE A 70 -7.16 -2.92 17.39
N ILE A 71 -6.02 -3.07 16.72
CA ILE A 71 -5.48 -4.39 16.35
C ILE A 71 -5.11 -5.21 17.59
N ALA A 72 -4.44 -4.58 18.56
CA ALA A 72 -4.04 -5.24 19.81
C ALA A 72 -5.25 -5.79 20.59
N ASN A 73 -6.40 -5.12 20.53
CA ASN A 73 -7.64 -5.58 21.16
C ASN A 73 -8.34 -6.71 20.39
N LEU A 74 -8.06 -6.92 19.10
CA LEU A 74 -8.58 -8.07 18.35
C LEU A 74 -7.82 -9.37 18.67
N LEU A 75 -6.57 -9.25 19.14
CA LEU A 75 -5.68 -10.38 19.44
C LEU A 75 -5.72 -10.79 20.92
N ARG A 76 -6.38 -10.02 21.77
CA ARG A 76 -6.60 -10.30 23.20
C ARG A 76 -7.90 -11.06 23.40
#